data_AF-A0A6A6A1G1-F1
#
_entry.id   AF-A0A6A6A1G1-F1
#
_cell.length_a   1.000
_cell.length_b   1.000
_cell.length_c   1.000
_cell.angle_alpha   90.00
_cell.angle_beta   90.00
_cell.angle_gamma   90.00
#
_symmetry.space_group_name_H-M   'P 1'
#
loop_
_entity.id
_entity.type
_entity.pdbx_description
1 polymer ?
#
loop_
_entity_poly.entity_id
_entity_poly.type
_entity_poly.pdbx_seq_one_letter_code
_entity_poly.pdbx_strand_id
1 'polypeptide(L)'
;MHQFRSKAKTQQQKKGAKQQKEDIILQKRLEYIKTLPVERAQDYRLTITLLSSAFRTSPHNTSSSHKRWVFDWGGGIDGPRQIRKGESWLTWFILSEGPDLFWNQWQDPSHAREHYIRDRAIAVWEQTNKDLVDYQRGQAKQVVEALNERACIETQFERVNLSLYFREYAELRFKREREEGVDEIRDTTGDVWFFVEFQWPEELRRMGELEEEWRVERGSVR
;
A
#
# COMPACT_ATOMS: atom_id res chain seq x y z
N MET A 1 -27.46 38.30 3.15
CA MET A 1 -26.76 37.86 1.92
C MET A 1 -25.23 38.05 1.93
N HIS A 2 -24.62 38.91 2.77
CA HIS A 2 -23.16 39.11 2.76
C HIS A 2 -22.31 37.95 3.32
N GLN A 3 -22.80 37.20 4.31
CA GLN A 3 -22.04 36.10 4.93
C GLN A 3 -21.84 34.89 3.99
N PHE A 4 -22.75 34.62 3.05
CA PHE A 4 -22.64 33.50 2.11
C PHE A 4 -21.56 33.73 1.04
N ARG A 5 -21.39 34.97 0.56
CA ARG A 5 -20.35 35.33 -0.41
C ARG A 5 -18.93 35.30 0.17
N SER A 6 -18.77 35.63 1.46
CA SER A 6 -17.48 35.55 2.17
C SER A 6 -17.01 34.10 2.33
N LYS A 7 -17.89 33.20 2.78
CA LYS A 7 -17.57 31.77 2.94
C LYS A 7 -17.20 31.09 1.62
N ALA A 8 -17.90 31.42 0.53
CA ALA A 8 -17.61 30.89 -0.81
C ALA A 8 -16.22 31.32 -1.32
N LYS A 9 -15.85 32.59 -1.17
CA LYS A 9 -14.51 33.09 -1.54
C LYS A 9 -13.40 32.41 -0.73
N THR A 10 -13.60 32.23 0.58
CA THR A 10 -12.63 31.56 1.45
C THR A 10 -12.50 30.06 1.14
N GLN A 11 -13.60 29.36 0.83
CA GLN A 11 -13.54 27.96 0.40
C GLN A 11 -12.85 27.80 -0.96
N GLN A 12 -13.07 28.71 -1.90
CA GLN A 12 -12.45 28.65 -3.22
C GLN A 12 -10.95 28.98 -3.18
N GLN A 13 -10.54 29.94 -2.33
CA GLN A 13 -9.12 30.17 -2.05
C GLN A 13 -8.45 28.97 -1.36
N LYS A 14 -9.11 28.34 -0.38
CA LYS A 14 -8.60 27.13 0.28
C LYS A 14 -8.51 25.94 -0.68
N LYS A 15 -9.45 25.80 -1.62
CA LYS A 15 -9.41 24.78 -2.68
C LYS A 15 -8.22 24.99 -3.62
N GLY A 16 -7.99 26.23 -4.07
CA GLY A 16 -6.83 26.58 -4.89
C GLY A 16 -5.51 26.33 -4.19
N ALA A 17 -5.39 26.68 -2.90
CA ALA A 17 -4.17 26.44 -2.13
C ALA A 17 -3.85 24.94 -1.94
N LYS A 18 -4.86 24.09 -1.75
CA LYS A 18 -4.66 22.63 -1.65
C LYS A 18 -4.18 22.05 -2.97
N GLN A 19 -4.78 22.43 -4.10
CA GLN A 19 -4.35 21.95 -5.42
C GLN A 19 -2.93 22.41 -5.76
N GLN A 20 -2.58 23.67 -5.47
CA GLN A 20 -1.21 24.18 -5.64
C GLN A 20 -0.18 23.38 -4.85
N LYS A 21 -0.52 22.95 -3.62
CA LYS A 21 0.37 22.07 -2.83
C LYS A 21 0.61 20.75 -3.55
N GLU A 22 -0.45 20.12 -4.03
CA GLU A 22 -0.35 18.85 -4.76
C GLU A 22 0.45 19.01 -6.06
N ASP A 23 0.34 20.13 -6.77
CA ASP A 23 1.15 20.44 -7.97
C ASP A 23 2.63 20.53 -7.69
N ILE A 24 3.02 21.20 -6.60
CA ILE A 24 4.41 21.29 -6.18
C ILE A 24 4.95 19.90 -5.82
N ILE A 25 4.14 19.06 -5.17
CA ILE A 25 4.51 17.68 -4.85
C ILE A 25 4.73 16.87 -6.13
N LEU A 26 3.79 16.95 -7.07
CA LEU A 26 3.89 16.29 -8.37
C LEU A 26 5.17 16.73 -9.10
N GLN A 27 5.40 18.04 -9.22
CA GLN A 27 6.58 18.58 -9.90
C GLN A 27 7.87 18.02 -9.30
N LYS A 28 8.02 18.07 -7.97
CA LYS A 28 9.21 17.54 -7.29
C LYS A 28 9.40 16.04 -7.53
N ARG A 29 8.32 15.26 -7.52
CA ARG A 29 8.37 13.81 -7.81
C ARG A 29 8.82 13.55 -9.25
N LEU A 30 8.27 14.28 -10.22
CA LEU A 30 8.65 14.15 -11.62
C LEU A 30 10.11 14.56 -11.87
N GLU A 31 10.57 15.63 -11.21
CA GLU A 31 11.98 16.05 -11.25
C GLU A 31 12.90 14.98 -10.65
N TYR A 32 12.52 14.38 -9.52
CA TYR A 32 13.28 13.29 -8.92
C TYR A 32 13.32 12.03 -9.80
N ILE A 33 12.19 11.63 -10.41
CA ILE A 33 12.15 10.46 -11.29
C ILE A 33 13.13 10.61 -12.47
N LYS A 34 13.28 11.82 -13.01
CA LYS A 34 14.24 12.10 -14.08
C LYS A 34 15.70 11.87 -13.67
N THR A 35 16.02 12.01 -12.38
CA THR A 35 17.40 11.83 -11.88
C THR A 35 17.70 10.40 -11.43
N LEU A 36 16.68 9.56 -11.24
CA LEU A 36 16.87 8.16 -10.84
C LEU A 36 17.66 7.38 -11.89
N PRO A 37 18.62 6.51 -11.53
CA PRO A 37 19.12 5.48 -12.42
C PRO A 37 18.00 4.55 -12.91
N VAL A 38 18.15 3.96 -14.10
CA VAL A 38 17.12 3.08 -14.70
C VAL A 38 16.82 1.90 -13.78
N GLU A 39 17.86 1.28 -13.22
CA GLU A 39 17.77 0.14 -12.31
C GLU A 39 16.98 0.50 -11.04
N ARG A 40 17.20 1.70 -10.49
CA ARG A 40 16.44 2.17 -9.32
C ARG A 40 14.97 2.41 -9.65
N ALA A 41 14.66 2.90 -10.86
CA ALA A 41 13.28 3.03 -11.31
C ALA A 41 12.61 1.65 -11.49
N GLN A 42 13.36 0.65 -11.94
CA GLN A 42 12.90 -0.75 -12.03
C GLN A 42 12.62 -1.34 -10.64
N ASP A 43 13.55 -1.19 -9.70
CA ASP A 43 13.38 -1.64 -8.31
C ASP A 43 12.14 -1.01 -7.68
N TYR A 44 11.96 0.30 -7.89
CA TYR A 44 10.80 1.03 -7.38
C TYR A 44 9.50 0.52 -8.01
N ARG A 45 9.51 0.24 -9.31
CA ARG A 45 8.35 -0.33 -10.01
C ARG A 45 8.01 -1.74 -9.51
N LEU A 46 9.01 -2.58 -9.29
CA LEU A 46 8.86 -3.91 -8.74
C LEU A 46 8.26 -3.83 -7.33
N THR A 47 8.79 -2.93 -6.49
CA THR A 47 8.30 -2.65 -5.14
C THR A 47 6.82 -2.24 -5.15
N ILE A 48 6.42 -1.29 -6.00
CA ILE A 48 5.00 -0.92 -6.15
C ILE A 48 4.15 -2.13 -6.57
N THR A 49 4.67 -2.99 -7.45
CA THR A 49 3.95 -4.19 -7.89
C THR A 49 3.74 -5.14 -6.71
N LEU A 50 4.77 -5.39 -5.90
CA LEU A 50 4.69 -6.21 -4.69
C LEU A 50 3.68 -5.64 -3.70
N LEU A 51 3.83 -4.35 -3.36
CA LEU A 51 2.96 -3.69 -2.39
C LEU A 51 1.51 -3.63 -2.86
N SER A 52 1.27 -3.45 -4.18
CA SER A 52 -0.09 -3.47 -4.74
C SER A 52 -0.83 -4.78 -4.48
N SER A 53 -0.09 -5.89 -4.37
CA SER A 53 -0.69 -7.21 -4.13
C SER A 53 -1.36 -7.32 -2.77
N ALA A 54 -0.97 -6.46 -1.83
CA ALA A 54 -1.53 -6.41 -0.49
C ALA A 54 -2.87 -5.64 -0.43
N PHE A 55 -3.26 -4.96 -1.50
CA PHE A 55 -4.52 -4.22 -1.56
C PHE A 55 -5.58 -4.99 -2.32
N ARG A 56 -5.88 -6.22 -1.85
CA ARG A 56 -6.95 -7.06 -2.39
C ARG A 56 -8.15 -7.04 -1.44
N THR A 57 -9.32 -6.77 -2.00
CA THR A 57 -10.59 -6.92 -1.27
C THR A 57 -11.11 -8.33 -1.48
N SER A 58 -11.08 -9.16 -0.44
CA SER A 58 -11.80 -10.44 -0.46
C SER A 58 -13.31 -10.17 -0.42
N PRO A 59 -14.10 -10.75 -1.33
CA PRO A 59 -15.57 -10.66 -1.28
C PRO A 59 -16.18 -11.37 -0.05
N HIS A 60 -15.40 -12.21 0.64
CA HIS A 60 -15.80 -12.93 1.84
C HIS A 60 -15.43 -12.21 3.15
N ASN A 61 -14.86 -11.01 3.08
CA ASN A 61 -14.56 -10.22 4.27
C ASN A 61 -15.86 -9.61 4.83
N THR A 62 -16.59 -10.40 5.62
CA THR A 62 -17.93 -10.11 6.14
C THR A 62 -17.95 -9.88 7.66
N SER A 63 -16.78 -9.68 8.29
CA SER A 63 -16.71 -9.42 9.71
C SER A 63 -17.47 -8.13 10.08
N SER A 64 -17.95 -8.04 11.32
CA SER A 64 -18.66 -6.85 11.82
C SER A 64 -17.80 -5.58 11.84
N SER A 65 -16.47 -5.71 11.76
CA SER A 65 -15.51 -4.62 11.63
C SER A 65 -15.16 -4.26 10.17
N HIS A 66 -15.79 -4.91 9.19
CA HIS A 66 -15.51 -4.67 7.78
C HIS A 66 -16.03 -3.30 7.34
N LYS A 67 -15.11 -2.33 7.21
CA LYS A 67 -15.38 -1.09 6.49
C LYS A 67 -15.14 -1.32 5.00
N ARG A 68 -16.16 -0.97 4.19
CA ARG A 68 -16.11 -1.12 2.73
C ARG A 68 -14.90 -0.37 2.17
N TRP A 69 -14.19 -1.01 1.26
CA TRP A 69 -13.13 -0.35 0.49
C TRP A 69 -13.75 0.70 -0.43
N VAL A 70 -13.61 1.98 -0.07
CA VAL A 70 -14.34 3.10 -0.71
C VAL A 70 -13.55 3.80 -1.81
N PHE A 71 -12.27 3.48 -1.95
CA PHE A 71 -11.34 4.30 -2.73
C PHE A 71 -11.48 4.09 -4.23
N ASP A 72 -11.80 2.88 -4.69
CA ASP A 72 -11.86 2.58 -6.12
C ASP A 72 -13.05 1.66 -6.41
N TRP A 73 -14.07 2.22 -7.04
CA TRP A 73 -15.32 1.52 -7.29
C TRP A 73 -15.13 0.50 -8.42
N GLY A 74 -15.48 -0.77 -8.16
CA GLY A 74 -15.85 -1.73 -9.21
C GLY A 74 -14.74 -2.61 -9.82
N GLY A 75 -13.48 -2.45 -9.43
CA GLY A 75 -12.39 -3.28 -9.99
C GLY A 75 -12.38 -4.74 -9.53
N GLY A 76 -13.03 -5.08 -8.40
CA GLY A 76 -12.97 -6.43 -7.83
C GLY A 76 -11.52 -6.92 -7.72
N ILE A 77 -11.20 -8.03 -8.37
CA ILE A 77 -9.85 -8.63 -8.42
C ILE A 77 -8.81 -7.70 -9.08
N ASP A 78 -9.23 -6.72 -9.87
CA ASP A 78 -8.36 -5.73 -10.55
C ASP A 78 -7.97 -4.52 -9.67
N GLY A 79 -8.40 -4.43 -8.41
CA GLY A 79 -7.99 -3.35 -7.49
C GLY A 79 -6.47 -3.14 -7.42
N PRO A 80 -5.66 -4.20 -7.23
CA PRO A 80 -4.19 -4.11 -7.32
C PRO A 80 -3.70 -3.57 -8.65
N ARG A 81 -4.38 -3.88 -9.77
CA ARG A 81 -4.00 -3.39 -11.10
C ARG A 81 -4.18 -1.89 -11.23
N GLN A 82 -5.26 -1.35 -10.67
CA GLN A 82 -5.50 0.10 -10.67
C GLN A 82 -4.43 0.84 -9.86
N ILE A 83 -3.97 0.27 -8.74
CA ILE A 83 -2.85 0.82 -7.97
C ILE A 83 -1.56 0.86 -8.80
N ARG A 84 -1.24 -0.23 -9.48
CA ARG A 84 -0.04 -0.32 -10.34
C ARG A 84 -0.05 0.62 -11.53
N LYS A 85 -1.23 1.03 -12.00
CA LYS A 85 -1.39 1.99 -13.09
C LYS A 85 -1.48 3.43 -12.61
N GLY A 86 -1.54 3.67 -11.29
CA GLY A 86 -1.81 5.00 -10.74
C GLY A 86 -3.23 5.49 -10.99
N GLU A 87 -4.16 4.60 -11.34
CA GLU A 87 -5.58 4.92 -11.56
C GLU A 87 -6.36 4.96 -10.24
N SER A 88 -5.77 4.39 -9.17
CA SER A 88 -6.32 4.39 -7.83
C SER A 88 -5.87 5.62 -7.03
N TRP A 89 -6.77 6.14 -6.18
CA TRP A 89 -6.38 7.19 -5.22
C TRP A 89 -5.36 6.66 -4.21
N LEU A 90 -5.40 5.36 -3.88
CA LEU A 90 -4.44 4.75 -2.97
C LEU A 90 -3.01 4.86 -3.46
N THR A 91 -2.78 4.91 -4.77
CA THR A 91 -1.44 5.14 -5.30
C THR A 91 -0.91 6.48 -4.80
N TRP A 92 -1.71 7.54 -4.83
CA TRP A 92 -1.28 8.84 -4.31
C TRP A 92 -1.08 8.81 -2.79
N PHE A 93 -1.98 8.15 -2.06
CA PHE A 93 -1.87 7.97 -0.62
C PHE A 93 -0.57 7.25 -0.24
N ILE A 94 -0.28 6.10 -0.85
CA ILE A 94 0.95 5.33 -0.62
C ILE A 94 2.19 6.17 -0.91
N LEU A 95 2.20 6.91 -2.03
CA LEU A 95 3.33 7.80 -2.36
C LEU A 95 3.51 8.92 -1.33
N SER A 96 2.44 9.34 -0.67
CA SER A 96 2.43 10.47 0.28
C SER A 96 2.80 10.05 1.70
N GLU A 97 2.33 8.89 2.13
CA GLU A 97 2.70 8.29 3.42
C GLU A 97 4.10 7.67 3.38
N GLY A 98 4.52 7.13 2.23
CA GLY A 98 5.82 6.51 2.05
C GLY A 98 5.93 5.10 2.63
N PRO A 99 7.17 4.56 2.72
CA PRO A 99 7.41 3.17 3.15
C PRO A 99 7.08 2.92 4.62
N ASP A 100 7.13 3.97 5.46
CA ASP A 100 6.81 3.88 6.90
C ASP A 100 5.40 3.35 7.14
N LEU A 101 4.47 3.57 6.20
CA LEU A 101 3.12 3.01 6.23
C LEU A 101 3.13 1.47 6.40
N PHE A 102 4.01 0.80 5.66
CA PHE A 102 4.14 -0.66 5.68
C PHE A 102 4.97 -1.12 6.87
N TRP A 103 6.02 -0.38 7.21
CA TRP A 103 6.85 -0.67 8.37
C TRP A 103 6.05 -0.65 9.67
N ASN A 104 5.21 0.36 9.86
CA ASN A 104 4.34 0.48 11.04
C ASN A 104 3.34 -0.69 11.15
N GLN A 105 2.82 -1.17 10.01
CA GLN A 105 1.95 -2.35 9.99
C GLN A 105 2.68 -3.64 10.39
N TRP A 106 3.98 -3.74 10.10
CA TRP A 106 4.76 -4.97 10.27
C TRP A 106 5.56 -5.05 11.57
N GLN A 107 6.05 -3.91 12.06
CA GLN A 107 6.95 -3.88 13.21
C GLN A 107 6.26 -3.70 14.55
N ASP A 108 5.15 -2.97 14.59
CA ASP A 108 4.52 -2.64 15.86
C ASP A 108 3.42 -3.66 16.19
N PRO A 109 3.59 -4.48 17.24
CA PRO A 109 2.60 -5.48 17.65
C PRO A 109 1.22 -4.87 17.94
N SER A 110 1.18 -3.61 18.41
CA SER A 110 -0.06 -2.90 18.69
C SER A 110 -0.83 -2.53 17.42
N HIS A 111 -0.11 -2.26 16.33
CA HIS A 111 -0.69 -2.01 15.01
C HIS A 111 -0.89 -3.28 14.19
N ALA A 112 -0.15 -4.36 14.48
CA ALA A 112 -0.24 -5.66 13.81
C ALA A 112 -1.50 -6.46 14.20
N ARG A 113 -2.21 -6.06 15.26
CA ARG A 113 -3.52 -6.62 15.64
C ARG A 113 -4.68 -5.95 14.87
N GLU A 114 -4.43 -4.83 14.20
CA GLU A 114 -5.43 -4.04 13.49
C GLU A 114 -5.03 -3.81 12.03
N HIS A 115 -6.00 -3.47 11.17
CA HIS A 115 -5.73 -3.19 9.77
C HIS A 115 -5.22 -1.74 9.61
N TYR A 116 -4.06 -1.43 10.21
CA TYR A 116 -3.50 -0.07 10.31
C TYR A 116 -3.51 0.70 8.98
N ILE A 117 -3.02 0.08 7.90
CA ILE A 117 -2.97 0.73 6.58
C ILE A 117 -4.38 1.05 6.07
N ARG A 118 -5.33 0.11 6.21
CA ARG A 118 -6.73 0.29 5.80
C ARG A 118 -7.35 1.44 6.58
N ASP A 119 -7.23 1.39 7.91
CA ASP A 119 -7.94 2.32 8.79
C ASP A 119 -7.39 3.74 8.62
N ARG A 120 -6.07 3.87 8.43
CA ARG A 120 -5.43 5.14 8.06
C ARG A 120 -5.88 5.64 6.70
N ALA A 121 -5.92 4.78 5.67
CA ALA A 121 -6.40 5.16 4.35
C ALA A 121 -7.86 5.65 4.40
N ILE A 122 -8.74 4.96 5.15
CA ILE A 122 -10.14 5.33 5.32
C ILE A 122 -10.24 6.69 6.02
N ALA A 123 -9.52 6.88 7.12
CA ALA A 123 -9.53 8.12 7.87
C ALA A 123 -9.09 9.32 7.01
N VAL A 124 -8.02 9.16 6.22
CA VAL A 124 -7.53 10.21 5.31
C VAL A 124 -8.55 10.48 4.21
N TRP A 125 -9.15 9.45 3.63
CA TRP A 125 -10.17 9.60 2.61
C TRP A 125 -11.41 10.34 3.09
N GLU A 126 -11.94 9.98 4.27
CA GLU A 126 -13.11 10.64 4.86
C GLU A 126 -12.88 12.13 5.12
N GLN A 127 -11.63 12.54 5.34
CA GLN A 127 -11.22 13.93 5.53
C GLN A 127 -10.89 14.65 4.21
N THR A 128 -10.77 13.90 3.11
CA THR A 128 -10.40 14.42 1.79
C THR A 128 -11.67 14.66 0.98
N ASN A 129 -11.85 15.88 0.47
CA ASN A 129 -13.01 16.15 -0.39
C ASN A 129 -12.86 15.45 -1.75
N LYS A 130 -14.00 15.11 -2.38
CA LYS A 130 -14.03 14.35 -3.62
C LYS A 130 -13.24 15.02 -4.77
N ASP A 131 -13.33 16.34 -4.89
CA ASP A 131 -12.61 17.09 -5.91
C ASP A 131 -11.08 16.94 -5.79
N LEU A 132 -10.56 16.92 -4.56
CA LEU A 132 -9.13 16.71 -4.31
C LEU A 132 -8.73 15.27 -4.54
N VAL A 133 -9.57 14.30 -4.17
CA VAL A 133 -9.36 12.88 -4.48
C VAL A 133 -9.18 12.68 -6.00
N ASP A 134 -10.10 13.21 -6.80
CA ASP A 134 -10.06 13.07 -8.26
C ASP A 134 -8.81 13.75 -8.85
N TYR A 135 -8.42 14.89 -8.27
CA TYR A 135 -7.18 15.58 -8.62
C TYR A 135 -5.94 14.72 -8.34
N GLN A 136 -5.85 14.17 -7.13
CA GLN A 136 -4.73 13.34 -6.68
C GLN A 136 -4.59 12.05 -7.49
N ARG A 137 -5.71 11.44 -7.94
CA ARG A 137 -5.68 10.31 -8.89
C ARG A 137 -5.00 10.69 -10.19
N GLY A 138 -5.36 11.84 -10.78
CA GLY A 138 -4.73 12.33 -12.00
C GLY A 138 -3.22 12.56 -11.85
N GLN A 139 -2.77 13.00 -10.67
CA GLN A 139 -1.35 13.17 -10.38
C GLN A 139 -0.63 11.84 -10.13
N ALA A 140 -1.26 10.89 -9.44
CA ALA A 140 -0.69 9.55 -9.25
C ALA A 140 -0.43 8.85 -10.57
N LYS A 141 -1.37 8.95 -11.50
CA LYS A 141 -1.22 8.43 -12.86
C LYS A 141 0.02 9.01 -13.55
N GLN A 142 0.20 10.34 -13.51
CA GLN A 142 1.37 10.99 -14.10
C GLN A 142 2.70 10.52 -13.48
N VAL A 143 2.74 10.36 -12.16
CA VAL A 143 3.93 9.82 -11.47
C VAL A 143 4.24 8.40 -11.94
N VAL A 144 3.23 7.54 -12.04
CA VAL A 144 3.40 6.15 -12.48
C VAL A 144 3.82 6.08 -13.95
N GLU A 145 3.25 6.91 -14.83
CA GLU A 145 3.64 6.99 -16.23
C GLU A 145 5.11 7.39 -16.39
N ALA A 146 5.53 8.46 -15.71
CA ALA A 146 6.93 8.91 -15.73
C ALA A 146 7.89 7.84 -15.18
N LEU A 147 7.49 7.11 -14.13
CA LEU A 147 8.27 6.01 -13.59
C LEU A 147 8.37 4.85 -14.59
N ASN A 148 7.27 4.50 -15.27
CA ASN A 148 7.25 3.42 -16.26
C ASN A 148 8.16 3.74 -17.45
N GLU A 149 8.14 4.99 -17.91
CA GLU A 149 9.05 5.49 -18.95
C GLU A 149 10.50 5.37 -18.47
N ARG A 150 10.80 5.85 -17.25
CA ARG A 150 12.16 5.80 -16.70
C ARG A 150 12.67 4.38 -16.50
N ALA A 151 11.80 3.45 -16.12
CA ALA A 151 12.11 2.04 -15.92
C ALA A 151 12.22 1.24 -17.23
N CYS A 152 11.91 1.86 -18.38
CA CYS A 152 11.91 1.25 -19.71
C CYS A 152 11.05 -0.03 -19.77
N ILE A 153 9.85 0.00 -19.17
CA ILE A 153 9.01 -1.21 -19.01
C ILE A 153 8.67 -1.86 -20.34
N GLU A 154 8.48 -1.09 -21.41
CA GLU A 154 8.14 -1.63 -22.74
C GLU A 154 9.25 -2.52 -23.32
N THR A 155 10.51 -2.22 -23.02
CA THR A 155 11.67 -2.96 -23.54
C THR A 155 12.31 -3.88 -22.51
N GLN A 156 12.09 -3.66 -21.21
CA GLN A 156 12.68 -4.41 -20.11
C GLN A 156 11.62 -4.98 -19.14
N PHE A 157 10.45 -5.34 -19.66
CA PHE A 157 9.33 -5.85 -18.87
C PHE A 157 9.72 -7.00 -17.94
N GLU A 158 10.63 -7.87 -18.37
CA GLU A 158 11.07 -9.03 -17.60
C GLU A 158 11.65 -8.64 -16.23
N ARG A 159 12.35 -7.51 -16.14
CA ARG A 159 12.97 -7.02 -14.89
C ARG A 159 11.96 -6.47 -13.88
N VAL A 160 10.74 -6.19 -14.31
CA VAL A 160 9.66 -5.65 -13.46
C VAL A 160 8.47 -6.62 -13.36
N ASN A 161 8.62 -7.84 -13.88
CA ASN A 161 7.58 -8.85 -13.90
C ASN A 161 7.68 -9.78 -12.69
N LEU A 162 6.76 -9.60 -11.73
CA LEU A 162 6.70 -10.45 -10.54
C LEU A 162 6.46 -11.93 -10.83
N SER A 163 5.72 -12.26 -11.88
CA SER A 163 5.48 -13.67 -12.21
C SER A 163 6.76 -14.37 -12.60
N LEU A 164 7.69 -13.68 -13.28
CA LEU A 164 9.01 -14.24 -13.59
C LEU A 164 9.85 -14.36 -12.34
N TYR A 165 9.90 -13.30 -11.52
CA TYR A 165 10.62 -13.31 -10.25
C TYR A 165 10.16 -14.46 -9.33
N PHE A 166 8.86 -14.60 -9.09
CA PHE A 166 8.33 -15.65 -8.23
C PHE A 166 8.48 -17.05 -8.83
N ARG A 167 8.43 -17.18 -10.16
CA ARG A 167 8.73 -18.45 -10.84
C ARG A 167 10.19 -18.86 -10.62
N GLU A 168 11.13 -17.95 -10.87
CA GLU A 168 12.57 -18.19 -10.68
C GLU A 168 12.89 -18.49 -9.20
N TYR A 169 12.26 -17.76 -8.28
CA TYR A 169 12.38 -18.04 -6.85
C TYR A 169 11.85 -19.44 -6.48
N ALA A 170 10.69 -19.83 -7.00
CA ALA A 170 10.11 -21.15 -6.76
C ALA A 170 11.01 -22.27 -7.33
N GLU A 171 11.55 -22.08 -8.54
CA GLU A 171 12.50 -23.01 -9.16
C GLU A 171 13.78 -23.18 -8.33
N LEU A 172 14.34 -22.07 -7.84
CA LEU A 172 15.51 -22.08 -6.95
C LEU A 172 15.21 -22.76 -5.61
N ARG A 173 14.03 -22.52 -5.04
CA ARG A 173 13.56 -23.19 -3.81
C ARG A 173 13.48 -24.70 -4.01
N PHE A 174 12.78 -25.16 -5.04
CA PHE A 174 12.65 -26.60 -5.34
C PHE A 174 13.98 -27.28 -5.66
N LYS A 175 14.95 -26.52 -6.16
CA LYS A 175 16.31 -27.03 -6.38
C LYS A 175 17.04 -27.24 -5.06
N ARG A 176 17.00 -26.26 -4.14
CA ARG A 176 17.60 -26.38 -2.80
C ARG A 176 16.97 -27.49 -1.98
N GLU A 177 15.65 -27.64 -2.01
CA GLU A 177 14.95 -28.73 -1.33
C GLU A 177 15.42 -30.12 -1.84
N ARG A 178 15.64 -30.25 -3.15
CA ARG A 178 16.13 -31.51 -3.77
C ARG A 178 17.61 -31.79 -3.52
N GLU A 179 18.45 -30.76 -3.49
CA GLU A 179 19.91 -30.90 -3.47
C GLU A 179 20.49 -30.84 -2.05
N GLU A 180 19.91 -30.03 -1.15
CA GLU A 180 20.46 -29.73 0.17
C GLU A 180 19.69 -30.42 1.31
N GLY A 181 18.58 -31.09 1.01
CA GLY A 181 17.77 -31.81 2.01
C GLY A 181 17.22 -30.89 3.11
N VAL A 182 17.05 -29.60 2.81
CA VAL A 182 16.46 -28.62 3.73
C VAL A 182 15.03 -29.08 4.02
N ASP A 183 14.70 -29.25 5.31
CA ASP A 183 13.36 -29.59 5.76
C ASP A 183 12.34 -28.68 5.08
N GLU A 184 11.23 -29.28 4.65
CA GLU A 184 10.07 -28.58 4.09
C GLU A 184 9.77 -27.39 5.01
N ILE A 185 10.10 -26.17 4.59
CA ILE A 185 9.62 -24.98 5.27
C ILE A 185 8.11 -25.09 5.09
N ARG A 186 7.45 -25.55 6.14
CA ARG A 186 6.00 -25.76 6.18
C ARG A 186 5.42 -24.48 5.63
N ASP A 187 4.81 -24.58 4.46
CA ASP A 187 4.30 -23.42 3.76
C ASP A 187 3.13 -22.89 4.58
N THR A 188 3.42 -22.01 5.54
CA THR A 188 2.42 -21.33 6.36
C THR A 188 1.58 -20.37 5.52
N THR A 189 1.93 -20.20 4.23
CA THR A 189 1.18 -19.44 3.24
C THR A 189 0.37 -20.32 2.30
N GLY A 190 0.43 -21.65 2.41
CA GLY A 190 -0.31 -22.61 1.57
C GLY A 190 -1.83 -22.51 1.71
N ASP A 191 -2.31 -22.05 2.87
CA ASP A 191 -3.72 -21.73 3.13
C ASP A 191 -4.09 -20.29 2.74
N VAL A 192 -3.12 -19.46 2.32
CA VAL A 192 -3.31 -18.04 2.03
C VAL A 192 -3.57 -17.83 0.54
N TRP A 193 -4.84 -17.89 0.16
CA TRP A 193 -5.33 -17.63 -1.21
C TRP A 193 -5.41 -16.13 -1.55
N PHE A 194 -4.40 -15.36 -1.15
CA PHE A 194 -4.35 -13.90 -1.13
C PHE A 194 -5.32 -13.26 -0.14
N PHE A 195 -4.93 -13.32 1.12
CA PHE A 195 -5.47 -12.49 2.16
C PHE A 195 -4.47 -11.39 2.46
N VAL A 196 -4.94 -10.16 2.46
CA VAL A 196 -4.53 -9.30 3.56
C VAL A 196 -5.50 -9.57 4.70
N GLU A 197 -5.18 -10.60 5.47
CA GLU A 197 -5.17 -10.43 6.91
C GLU A 197 -3.73 -10.05 7.23
N PHE A 198 -3.47 -8.74 7.26
CA PHE A 198 -2.29 -8.18 7.93
C PHE A 198 -2.49 -8.36 9.44
N GLN A 199 -2.52 -9.60 9.90
CA GLN A 199 -2.34 -9.90 11.30
C GLN A 199 -0.92 -10.42 11.46
N TRP A 200 -0.33 -10.13 12.61
CA TRP A 200 0.88 -10.83 13.02
C TRP A 200 0.65 -12.35 12.87
N PRO A 201 1.63 -13.12 12.35
CA PRO A 201 1.58 -14.58 12.39
C PRO A 201 1.04 -15.04 13.73
N GLU A 202 0.12 -16.00 13.74
CA GLU A 202 -0.62 -16.37 14.95
C GLU A 202 0.34 -16.69 16.11
N GLU A 203 1.50 -17.24 15.79
CA GLU A 203 2.61 -17.51 16.69
C GLU A 203 3.15 -16.23 17.35
N LEU A 204 3.35 -15.16 16.59
CA LEU A 204 3.78 -13.86 17.10
C LEU A 204 2.66 -13.16 17.88
N ARG A 205 1.41 -13.28 17.41
CA ARG A 205 0.25 -12.73 18.13
C ARG A 205 0.11 -13.36 19.52
N ARG A 206 0.20 -14.69 19.62
CA ARG A 206 0.20 -15.40 20.90
C ARG A 206 1.40 -15.02 21.77
N MET A 207 2.59 -14.87 21.19
CA MET A 207 3.77 -14.42 21.94
C MET A 207 3.55 -13.02 22.55
N GLY A 208 2.99 -12.08 21.79
CA GLY A 208 2.68 -10.75 22.29
C GLY A 208 1.54 -10.73 23.31
N GLU A 209 0.52 -11.59 23.16
CA GLU A 209 -0.56 -11.75 24.15
C GLU A 209 -0.02 -12.30 25.48
N LEU A 210 0.84 -13.31 25.41
CA LEU A 210 1.54 -13.85 26.57
C LEU A 210 2.41 -12.76 27.22
N GLU A 211 3.27 -12.05 26.47
CA GLU A 211 4.10 -11.00 27.04
C GLU A 211 3.30 -9.89 27.74
N GLU A 212 2.13 -9.54 27.22
CA GLU A 212 1.20 -8.58 27.83
C GLU A 212 0.59 -9.12 29.13
N GLU A 213 0.11 -10.37 29.14
CA GLU A 213 -0.38 -11.06 30.34
C GLU A 213 0.70 -11.12 31.44
N TRP A 214 1.92 -11.51 31.07
CA TRP A 214 3.08 -11.54 31.98
C TRP A 214 3.47 -10.16 32.51
N ARG A 215 3.15 -9.08 31.79
CA ARG A 215 3.41 -7.69 32.20
C ARG A 215 2.33 -7.18 33.17
N VAL A 216 1.07 -7.56 32.92
CA VAL A 216 -0.07 -7.26 33.81
C VAL A 216 0.08 -8.01 35.13
N GLU A 217 0.42 -9.29 35.12
CA GLU A 217 0.67 -10.06 36.35
C GLU A 217 1.79 -9.48 37.20
N ARG A 218 2.89 -9.03 36.58
CA ARG A 218 4.02 -8.39 37.29
C ARG A 218 3.75 -6.94 37.70
N GLY A 219 2.84 -6.25 37.03
CA GLY A 219 2.38 -4.89 37.39
C GLY A 219 1.31 -4.86 38.48
N SER A 220 0.60 -5.98 38.70
CA SER A 220 -0.45 -6.13 39.71
C SER A 220 0.08 -6.52 41.11
N VAL A 221 1.40 -6.71 41.24
CA VAL A 221 2.05 -6.87 42.55
C VAL A 221 2.41 -5.49 43.09
N ARG A 222 1.42 -4.78 43.65
CA ARG A 222 1.62 -3.68 44.59
C ARG A 222 0.62 -3.76 45.73
#